data_AF-A0ABC8LGS6-F1
#
_entry.id   AF-A0ABC8LGS6-F1
#
_cell.length_a   1.000
_cell.length_b   1.000
_cell.length_c   1.000
_cell.angle_alpha   90.00
_cell.angle_beta   90.00
_cell.angle_gamma   90.00
#
_symmetry.space_group_name_H-M   'P 1'
#
loop_
_entity.id
_entity.type
_entity.pdbx_description
1 polymer ?
#
loop_
_entity_poly.entity_id
_entity_poly.type
_entity_poly.pdbx_seq_one_letter_code
_entity_poly.pdbx_strand_id
1 'polypeptide(L)' 'MVNEIQGQSGKLCKEPLPQTDCGAGSCGALCRQLKHGTGRCIRGFEGKYECFCVFKCSS' A
#
# COMPACT_ATOMS: atom_id res chain seq x y z
N MET A 1 7.12 16.34 -6.87
CA MET A 1 6.03 16.38 -5.87
C MET A 1 5.69 14.96 -5.45
N VAL A 2 6.44 14.43 -4.49
CA VAL A 2 6.08 13.20 -3.76
C VAL A 2 5.88 13.63 -2.31
N ASN A 3 4.62 13.58 -1.84
CA ASN A 3 4.28 13.97 -0.48
C ASN A 3 4.71 12.84 0.48
N GLU A 4 5.97 12.91 0.92
CA GLU A 4 6.56 12.07 1.96
C GLU A 4 5.99 12.47 3.33
N ILE A 5 4.72 12.19 3.57
CA ILE A 5 4.14 12.18 4.91
C ILE A 5 4.27 10.75 5.43
N GLN A 6 5.46 10.37 5.92
CA GLN A 6 5.62 9.14 6.71
C GLN A 6 6.50 9.43 7.92
N GLY A 7 5.81 9.81 9.00
CA GLY A 7 6.38 9.92 10.33
C GLY A 7 6.95 8.58 10.80
N GLN A 8 8.25 8.62 11.11
CA GLN A 8 8.88 8.02 12.29
C GLN A 8 8.07 6.92 13.02
N SER A 9 8.21 5.67 12.56
CA SER A 9 8.09 4.45 13.37
C SER A 9 8.65 3.27 12.56
N GLY A 10 9.99 3.21 12.46
CA GLY A 10 10.69 2.33 11.51
C GLY A 10 10.53 2.82 10.06
N LYS A 11 11.53 2.60 9.20
CA LYS A 11 11.41 2.93 7.76
C LYS A 11 10.36 2.01 7.11
N LEU A 12 9.09 2.36 7.23
CA LEU A 12 8.01 1.74 6.47
C LEU A 12 7.80 2.57 5.20
N CYS A 13 7.75 1.87 4.08
CA CYS A 13 7.48 2.42 2.76
C CYS A 13 6.02 2.16 2.42
N LYS A 14 5.42 3.07 1.64
CA LYS A 14 4.09 2.89 1.07
C LYS A 14 4.19 3.00 -0.45
N GLU A 15 3.66 2.03 -1.16
CA GLU A 15 3.58 2.05 -2.62
C GLU A 15 2.15 1.71 -3.06
N PRO A 16 1.58 2.43 -4.05
CA PRO A 16 0.31 2.04 -4.63
C PRO A 16 0.48 0.74 -5.44
N LEU A 17 -0.51 -0.14 -5.36
CA LEU A 17 -0.63 -1.33 -6.20
C LEU A 17 -1.82 -1.15 -7.15
N PRO A 18 -1.62 -0.44 -8.29
CA PRO A 18 -2.70 -0.13 -9.23
C PRO A 18 -3.26 -1.36 -9.94
N GLN A 19 -2.54 -2.48 -9.87
CA GLN A 19 -2.87 -3.75 -10.50
C GLN A 19 -3.92 -4.55 -9.71
N THR A 20 -4.41 -4.02 -8.59
CA THR A 20 -5.23 -4.77 -7.65
C THR A 20 -6.39 -3.96 -7.12
N ASP A 21 -7.59 -4.44 -7.44
CA ASP A 21 -8.82 -3.94 -6.87
C ASP A 21 -9.00 -4.42 -5.42
N CYS A 22 -9.54 -3.54 -4.59
CA CYS A 22 -9.77 -3.81 -3.17
C CYS A 22 -10.97 -4.72 -2.90
N GLY A 23 -11.73 -5.09 -3.94
CA GLY A 23 -12.97 -5.86 -3.82
C GLY A 23 -12.82 -7.34 -3.43
N ALA A 24 -11.62 -7.95 -3.54
CA ALA A 24 -11.46 -9.40 -3.40
C ALA A 24 -10.41 -9.85 -2.36
N GLY A 25 -9.90 -8.96 -1.51
CA GLY A 25 -8.84 -9.32 -0.54
C GLY A 25 -7.45 -9.52 -1.17
N SER A 26 -7.33 -9.36 -2.49
CA SER A 26 -6.09 -9.49 -3.25
C SER A 26 -5.02 -8.47 -2.84
N CYS A 27 -5.42 -7.28 -2.37
CA CYS A 27 -4.49 -6.21 -1.98
C CYS A 27 -3.51 -6.66 -0.88
N GLY A 28 -4.02 -7.33 0.15
CA GLY A 28 -3.20 -7.85 1.25
C GLY A 28 -2.30 -8.99 0.82
N ALA A 29 -2.86 -9.96 0.08
CA ALA A 29 -2.13 -11.13 -0.41
C ALA A 29 -1.00 -10.73 -1.37
N LEU A 30 -1.25 -9.84 -2.32
CA LEU A 30 -0.27 -9.38 -3.29
C LEU A 30 0.86 -8.60 -2.62
N CYS A 31 0.53 -7.65 -1.73
CA CYS A 31 1.54 -6.90 -0.98
C CYS A 31 2.43 -7.83 -0.14
N ARG A 32 1.83 -8.87 0.46
CA ARG A 32 2.58 -9.89 1.21
C ARG A 32 3.50 -10.70 0.31
N GLN A 33 3.06 -11.09 -0.89
CA GLN A 33 3.88 -11.84 -1.84
C GLN A 33 5.04 -11.01 -2.41
N LEU A 34 4.80 -9.74 -2.77
CA LEU A 34 5.78 -8.90 -3.45
C LEU A 34 6.81 -8.27 -2.51
N LYS A 35 6.36 -7.80 -1.34
CA LYS A 35 7.16 -6.93 -0.46
C LYS A 35 7.24 -7.44 0.99
N HIS A 36 6.63 -8.60 1.27
CA HIS A 36 6.45 -9.11 2.63
C HIS A 36 5.78 -8.07 3.56
N GLY A 37 4.89 -7.27 2.97
CA GLY A 37 4.20 -6.16 3.62
C GLY A 37 2.75 -6.47 3.95
N THR A 38 2.02 -5.40 4.29
CA THR A 38 0.57 -5.40 4.53
C THR A 38 -0.11 -4.48 3.53
N GLY A 39 -1.03 -5.04 2.73
CA GLY A 39 -1.87 -4.26 1.82
C GLY A 39 -3.02 -3.60 2.56
N ARG A 40 -3.29 -2.34 2.26
CA ARG A 40 -4.41 -1.55 2.80
C ARG A 40 -5.22 -0.93 1.68
N CYS A 41 -6.52 -1.02 1.81
CA CYS A 41 -7.48 -0.42 0.91
C CYS A 41 -7.88 0.96 1.43
N ILE A 42 -7.54 2.00 0.69
CA ILE A 42 -7.86 3.38 1.05
C ILE A 42 -8.83 3.93 0.01
N ARG A 43 -9.92 4.53 0.48
CA ARG A 43 -10.91 5.16 -0.40
C ARG A 43 -10.32 6.46 -0.95
N GLY A 44 -10.14 6.53 -2.26
CA GLY A 44 -9.69 7.73 -2.99
C GLY A 44 -10.82 8.74 -3.22
N PHE A 45 -10.46 9.88 -3.82
CA PHE A 45 -11.36 11.03 -4.01
C PHE A 45 -12.58 10.75 -4.91
N GLU A 46 -12.47 9.85 -5.88
CA GLU A 46 -13.60 9.46 -6.76
C GLU A 46 -14.48 8.34 -6.16
N GLY A 47 -14.30 8.00 -4.88
CA GLY A 47 -15.03 6.91 -4.24
C GLY A 47 -14.54 5.50 -4.63
N LYS A 48 -13.53 5.40 -5.49
CA LYS A 48 -12.81 4.16 -5.78
C LYS A 48 -11.87 3.81 -4.64
N TYR A 49 -11.71 2.52 -4.37
CA TYR A 49 -10.72 2.04 -3.41
C TYR A 49 -9.40 1.78 -4.12
N GLU A 50 -8.33 2.37 -3.61
CA GLU A 50 -6.97 2.15 -4.09
C GLU A 50 -6.20 1.29 -3.09
N CYS A 51 -5.48 0.30 -3.62
CA CYS A 51 -4.64 -0.57 -2.82
C CYS A 51 -3.28 0.08 -2.59
N PHE A 52 -2.86 0.20 -1.33
CA PHE A 52 -1.53 0.61 -0.92
C PHE A 52 -0.83 -0.52 -0.17
N CYS A 53 0.39 -0.85 -0.59
CA CYS A 53 1.25 -1.78 0.11
C CYS A 53 2.13 -1.03 1.11
N VAL A 54 2.04 -1.41 2.39
CA VAL A 54 2.89 -0.90 3.45
C VAL A 54 3.89 -1.99 3.84
N PHE A 55 5.18 -1.74 3.65
CA PHE A 55 6.24 -2.73 3.87
C PHE A 55 7.48 -2.08 4.47
N LYS A 56 8.41 -2.87 5.01
CA LYS A 56 9.70 -2.34 5.47
C LYS A 56 10.51 -1.90 4.25
N CYS A 57 10.94 -0.64 4.21
CA CYS A 57 11.86 -0.19 3.17
C CYS A 57 13.13 -1.04 3.24
N SER A 58 13.50 -1.66 2.11
CA SER A 58 14.84 -2.24 1.99
C SER A 58 15.82 -1.06 1.85
N SER A 59 16.83 -1.03 2.72
CA SER A 59 17.76 0.10 2.85
C SER A 59 18.60 0.33 1.59
#